data_AF-A0A6G8DCN1-F1
#
_entry.id   AF-A0A6G8DCN1-F1
#
_cell.length_a   1.000
_cell.length_b   1.000
_cell.length_c   1.000
_cell.angle_alpha   90.00
_cell.angle_beta   90.00
_cell.angle_gamma   90.00
#
_symmetry.space_group_name_H-M   'P 1'
#
loop_
_entity.id
_entity.type
_entity.pdbx_description
1 polymer ?
#
loop_
_entity_poly.entity_id
_entity_poly.type
_entity_poly.pdbx_seq_one_letter_code
_entity_poly.pdbx_strand_id
1 'polypeptide(L)'
;MIHSKKIIPEGEGFETDYDKYNMDSDRKFPTSDDWWKSFCLLGKDELEQSHIKEDLLSEVNGDEYLAMAINHFVGKNYKAWLDKEGIDVLGGLTPRQCMASSYGVKRLRMLFLMSH
;
A
#
# COMPACT_ATOMS: atom_id res chain seq x y z
N MET A 1 -24.60 -5.22 15.99
CA MET A 1 -24.44 -6.24 14.94
C MET A 1 -23.05 -6.11 14.37
N ILE A 2 -22.13 -7.01 14.75
CA ILE A 2 -20.78 -7.04 14.19
C ILE A 2 -20.95 -7.53 12.75
N HIS A 3 -20.93 -6.62 11.78
CA HIS A 3 -20.80 -7.02 10.39
C HIS A 3 -19.40 -7.60 10.28
N SER A 4 -19.25 -8.92 10.36
CA SER A 4 -18.04 -9.58 9.86
C SER A 4 -17.90 -9.16 8.41
N LYS A 5 -17.10 -8.12 8.14
CA LYS A 5 -16.79 -7.69 6.79
C LYS A 5 -16.20 -8.91 6.09
N LYS A 6 -16.92 -9.43 5.10
CA LYS A 6 -16.50 -10.59 4.32
C LYS A 6 -15.15 -10.24 3.69
N ILE A 7 -14.11 -10.96 4.06
CA ILE A 7 -12.79 -10.81 3.44
C ILE A 7 -12.93 -11.18 1.97
N ILE A 8 -12.51 -10.27 1.07
CA ILE A 8 -12.52 -10.52 -0.37
C ILE A 8 -11.37 -11.49 -0.68
N PRO A 9 -11.64 -12.65 -1.31
CA PRO A 9 -10.61 -13.62 -1.68
C PRO A 9 -9.55 -13.04 -2.63
N GLU A 10 -8.39 -13.70 -2.68
CA GLU A 10 -7.37 -13.41 -3.68
C GLU A 10 -7.91 -13.61 -5.10
N GLY A 11 -7.61 -12.68 -6.01
CA GLY A 11 -8.04 -12.73 -7.40
C GLY A 11 -9.45 -12.19 -7.64
N GLU A 12 -10.18 -11.84 -6.58
CA GLU A 12 -11.50 -11.21 -6.65
C GLU A 12 -11.48 -9.74 -6.21
N GLY A 13 -10.34 -9.24 -5.76
CA GLY A 13 -10.19 -7.89 -5.25
C GLY A 13 -9.41 -6.94 -6.16
N PHE A 14 -9.11 -5.78 -5.58
CA PHE A 14 -8.47 -4.65 -6.24
C PHE A 14 -7.00 -4.88 -6.63
N GLU A 15 -6.36 -5.90 -6.06
CA GLU A 15 -5.04 -6.38 -6.47
C GLU A 15 -5.00 -6.78 -7.95
N THR A 16 -6.12 -7.19 -8.52
CA THR A 16 -6.18 -7.60 -9.93
C THR A 16 -5.89 -6.44 -10.87
N ASP A 17 -6.16 -5.20 -10.48
CA ASP A 17 -5.85 -4.03 -11.30
C ASP A 17 -4.35 -3.74 -11.33
N TYR A 18 -3.64 -4.04 -10.23
CA TYR A 18 -2.17 -4.02 -10.20
C TYR A 18 -1.56 -5.04 -11.18
N ASP A 19 -2.19 -6.21 -11.32
CA ASP A 19 -1.73 -7.26 -12.23
C ASP A 19 -2.08 -6.94 -13.69
N LYS A 20 -3.29 -6.43 -13.94
CA LYS A 20 -3.73 -5.99 -15.28
C LYS A 20 -2.89 -4.85 -15.83
N TYR A 21 -2.29 -4.01 -14.99
CA TYR A 21 -1.38 -2.96 -15.44
C TYR A 21 -0.29 -3.49 -16.39
N ASN A 22 0.25 -4.69 -16.11
CA ASN A 22 1.29 -5.29 -16.96
C ASN A 22 0.76 -5.75 -18.34
N MET A 23 -0.55 -5.85 -18.51
CA MET A 23 -1.22 -6.25 -19.75
C MET A 23 -1.58 -5.04 -20.64
N ASP A 24 -1.51 -3.82 -20.12
CA ASP A 24 -1.77 -2.60 -20.88
C ASP A 24 -0.58 -2.25 -21.78
N SER A 25 -0.80 -2.17 -23.09
CA SER A 25 0.24 -1.83 -24.07
C SER A 25 0.68 -0.37 -24.04
N ASP A 26 -0.18 0.52 -23.54
CA ASP A 26 0.03 1.98 -23.53
C ASP A 26 0.49 2.49 -22.16
N ARG A 27 0.90 1.58 -21.28
CA ARG A 27 1.32 1.87 -19.92
C ARG A 27 2.54 2.81 -19.86
N LYS A 28 2.50 3.74 -18.92
CA LYS A 28 3.57 4.75 -18.71
C LYS A 28 4.88 4.15 -18.18
N PHE A 29 4.78 3.12 -17.35
CA PHE A 29 5.91 2.40 -16.74
C PHE A 29 5.96 0.95 -17.24
N PRO A 30 7.16 0.36 -17.39
CA PRO A 30 7.33 -0.99 -17.94
C PRO A 30 6.61 -2.09 -17.17
N THR A 31 6.55 -1.96 -15.84
CA THR A 31 5.84 -2.87 -14.94
C THR A 31 5.09 -2.10 -13.85
N SER A 32 4.13 -2.75 -13.20
CA SER A 32 3.43 -2.21 -12.03
C SER A 32 4.37 -1.95 -10.85
N ASP A 33 5.43 -2.76 -10.70
CA ASP A 33 6.48 -2.52 -9.71
C ASP A 33 7.32 -1.28 -10.02
N ASP A 34 7.60 -1.01 -11.29
CA ASP A 34 8.28 0.24 -11.69
C ASP A 34 7.40 1.46 -11.44
N TRP A 35 6.10 1.34 -11.71
CA TRP A 35 5.12 2.38 -11.37
C TRP A 35 5.09 2.65 -9.86
N TRP A 36 4.99 1.59 -9.05
CA TRP A 36 5.01 1.68 -7.59
C TRP A 36 6.28 2.35 -7.08
N LYS A 37 7.46 1.90 -7.52
CA LYS A 37 8.74 2.49 -7.11
C LYS A 37 8.82 3.96 -7.50
N SER A 38 8.45 4.31 -8.73
CA SER A 38 8.47 5.69 -9.19
C SER A 38 7.55 6.58 -8.36
N PHE A 39 6.38 6.07 -7.96
CA PHE A 39 5.45 6.78 -7.09
C PHE A 39 6.02 6.99 -5.68
N CYS A 40 6.62 5.96 -5.08
CA CYS A 40 7.19 6.04 -3.73
C CYS A 40 8.35 7.02 -3.62
N LEU A 41 9.13 7.18 -4.70
CA LEU A 41 10.26 8.10 -4.70
C LEU A 41 9.87 9.57 -4.47
N LEU A 42 8.60 9.94 -4.62
CA LEU A 42 8.07 11.24 -4.23
C LEU A 42 8.27 11.54 -2.73
N GLY A 43 8.23 10.50 -1.89
CA GLY A 43 8.39 10.59 -0.43
C GLY A 43 9.80 10.34 0.07
N LYS A 44 10.80 10.17 -0.81
CA LYS A 44 12.15 9.74 -0.44
C LYS A 44 12.82 10.72 0.54
N ASP A 45 12.95 11.97 0.14
CA ASP A 45 13.65 12.99 0.93
C ASP A 45 12.92 13.25 2.26
N GLU A 46 11.58 13.16 2.24
CA GLU A 46 10.76 13.31 3.43
C GLU A 46 10.98 12.18 4.43
N LEU A 47 11.03 10.92 3.97
CA LEU A 47 11.31 9.78 4.84
C LEU A 47 12.72 9.86 5.41
N GLU A 48 13.72 10.23 4.60
CA GLU A 48 15.12 10.35 5.06
C GLU A 48 15.30 11.36 6.19
N GLN A 49 14.48 12.42 6.21
CA GLN A 49 14.51 13.46 7.24
C GLN A 49 13.50 13.21 8.38
N SER A 50 12.69 12.14 8.27
CA SER A 50 11.60 11.88 9.19
C SER A 50 12.06 11.25 10.50
N HIS A 51 11.58 11.79 11.62
CA HIS A 51 11.83 11.24 12.95
C HIS A 51 11.15 9.89 13.19
N ILE A 52 10.15 9.52 12.37
CA ILE A 52 9.46 8.24 12.48
C ILE A 52 10.09 7.14 11.60
N LYS A 53 11.15 7.44 10.84
CA LYS A 53 11.73 6.54 9.83
C LYS A 53 12.02 5.14 10.37
N GLU A 54 12.82 5.03 11.43
CA GLU A 54 13.28 3.74 11.96
C GLU A 54 12.12 2.89 12.52
N ASP A 55 11.20 3.55 13.23
CA ASP A 55 9.99 2.94 13.80
C ASP A 55 9.04 2.47 12.68
N LEU A 56 8.83 3.30 11.65
CA LEU A 56 8.02 2.94 10.49
C LEU A 56 8.65 1.80 9.68
N LEU A 57 9.96 1.82 9.43
CA LEU A 57 10.67 0.75 8.73
C LEU A 57 10.53 -0.59 9.47
N SER A 58 10.62 -0.59 10.80
CA SER A 58 10.36 -1.78 11.61
C SER A 58 8.94 -2.31 11.40
N GLU A 59 7.94 -1.42 11.42
CA GLU A 59 6.52 -1.77 11.25
C GLU A 59 6.19 -2.33 9.85
N VAL A 60 6.95 -1.95 8.82
CA VAL A 60 6.78 -2.44 7.45
C VAL A 60 7.82 -3.48 7.03
N ASN A 61 8.47 -4.16 7.99
CA ASN A 61 9.47 -5.20 7.76
C ASN A 61 10.65 -4.76 6.86
N GLY A 62 11.06 -3.51 6.97
CA GLY A 62 12.15 -2.92 6.20
C GLY A 62 11.81 -2.58 4.75
N ASP A 63 10.54 -2.65 4.32
CA ASP A 63 10.13 -2.20 2.97
C ASP A 63 10.24 -0.67 2.87
N GLU A 64 11.38 -0.19 2.36
CA GLU A 64 11.66 1.23 2.23
C GLU A 64 10.65 1.96 1.33
N TYR A 65 10.20 1.33 0.23
CA TYR A 65 9.24 1.97 -0.68
C TYR A 65 7.89 2.15 -0.01
N LEU A 66 7.43 1.13 0.72
CA LEU A 66 6.19 1.24 1.49
C LEU A 66 6.31 2.27 2.62
N ALA A 67 7.46 2.33 3.31
CA ALA A 67 7.72 3.36 4.31
C ALA A 67 7.69 4.77 3.69
N MET A 68 8.24 4.97 2.48
CA MET A 68 8.23 6.26 1.79
C MET A 68 6.79 6.71 1.50
N ALA A 69 5.98 5.81 0.94
CA ALA A 69 4.58 6.11 0.64
C ALA A 69 3.77 6.40 1.91
N ILE A 70 3.90 5.57 2.95
CA ILE A 70 3.17 5.77 4.20
C ILE A 70 3.60 7.08 4.88
N ASN A 71 4.90 7.37 4.98
CA ASN A 71 5.37 8.61 5.58
C ASN A 71 4.83 9.83 4.82
N HIS A 72 4.93 9.84 3.49
CA HIS A 72 4.51 10.97 2.68
C HIS A 72 2.99 11.23 2.71
N PHE A 73 2.18 10.17 2.59
CA PHE A 73 0.72 10.32 2.45
C PHE A 73 -0.06 10.19 3.77
N VAL A 74 0.52 9.56 4.79
CA VAL A 74 -0.12 9.32 6.09
C VAL A 74 0.61 10.04 7.23
N GLY A 75 1.93 10.10 7.16
CA GLY A 75 2.78 10.80 8.12
C GLY A 75 2.71 10.24 9.53
N LYS A 76 2.80 11.13 10.53
CA LYS A 76 2.84 10.77 11.96
C LYS A 76 1.66 9.92 12.46
N ASN A 77 0.54 9.90 11.74
CA ASN A 77 -0.64 9.12 12.11
C ASN A 77 -0.56 7.66 11.64
N TYR A 78 0.56 7.23 11.07
CA TYR A 78 0.68 5.92 10.45
C TYR A 78 0.32 4.75 11.37
N LYS A 79 0.64 4.81 12.68
CA LYS A 79 0.29 3.74 13.64
C LYS A 79 -1.22 3.51 13.70
N ALA A 80 -2.00 4.59 13.85
CA ALA A 80 -3.45 4.50 13.86
C ALA A 80 -4.01 4.08 12.48
N TRP A 81 -3.34 4.49 11.40
CA TRP A 81 -3.73 4.09 10.06
C TRP A 81 -3.47 2.62 9.77
N LEU A 82 -2.37 2.04 10.26
CA LEU A 82 -2.01 0.64 10.06
C LEU A 82 -3.09 -0.33 10.58
N ASP A 83 -3.76 0.07 11.66
CA ASP A 83 -4.83 -0.71 12.29
C ASP A 83 -6.23 -0.22 11.90
N LYS A 84 -6.33 0.73 10.97
CA LYS A 84 -7.62 1.27 10.53
C LYS A 84 -8.42 0.21 9.78
N GLU A 85 -9.59 -0.09 10.33
CA GLU A 85 -10.57 -0.94 9.68
C GLU A 85 -11.41 -0.19 8.65
N GLY A 86 -11.98 -0.94 7.71
CA GLY A 86 -13.02 -0.45 6.82
C GLY A 86 -12.55 0.44 5.67
N ILE A 87 -11.30 0.30 5.26
CA ILE A 87 -10.83 0.79 3.96
C ILE A 87 -11.34 -0.18 2.89
N ASP A 88 -12.37 0.21 2.16
CA ASP A 88 -13.11 -0.70 1.27
C ASP A 88 -12.23 -1.38 0.22
N VAL A 89 -11.26 -0.66 -0.35
CA VAL A 89 -10.32 -1.19 -1.36
C VAL A 89 -9.36 -2.26 -0.84
N LEU A 90 -9.21 -2.40 0.49
CA LEU A 90 -8.41 -3.47 1.10
C LEU A 90 -9.19 -4.78 1.27
N GLY A 91 -10.46 -4.81 0.85
CA GLY A 91 -11.28 -6.02 0.82
C GLY A 91 -11.52 -6.61 2.20
N GLY A 92 -11.75 -5.75 3.19
CA GLY A 92 -12.02 -6.13 4.57
C GLY A 92 -10.78 -6.31 5.46
N LEU A 93 -9.57 -6.13 4.93
CA LEU A 93 -8.32 -6.17 5.68
C LEU A 93 -7.92 -4.77 6.17
N THR A 94 -7.19 -4.71 7.29
CA THR A 94 -6.44 -3.51 7.67
C THR A 94 -5.13 -3.41 6.85
N PRO A 95 -4.52 -2.22 6.74
CA PRO A 95 -3.20 -2.09 6.10
C PRO A 95 -2.14 -3.03 6.69
N ARG A 96 -2.15 -3.23 8.01
CA ARG A 96 -1.26 -4.18 8.69
C ARG A 96 -1.48 -5.61 8.21
N GLN A 97 -2.74 -6.05 8.11
CA GLN A 97 -3.07 -7.39 7.63
C GLN A 97 -2.69 -7.58 6.16
N CYS A 98 -2.81 -6.54 5.33
CA CYS A 98 -2.40 -6.57 3.93
C CYS A 98 -0.91 -6.91 3.76
N MET A 99 -0.03 -6.48 4.67
CA MET A 99 1.40 -6.76 4.59
C MET A 99 1.76 -8.25 4.81
N ALA A 100 0.83 -9.07 5.31
CA ALA A 100 1.08 -10.48 5.57
C ALA A 100 1.05 -11.37 4.31
N SER A 101 0.73 -10.82 3.14
CA SER A 101 0.58 -11.59 1.89
C SER A 101 0.90 -10.76 0.65
N SER A 102 1.30 -11.43 -0.44
CA SER A 102 1.57 -10.78 -1.72
C SER A 102 0.35 -10.07 -2.30
N TYR A 103 -0.84 -10.70 -2.24
CA TYR A 103 -2.08 -10.09 -2.72
C TYR A 103 -2.48 -8.87 -1.88
N GLY A 104 -2.31 -8.96 -0.55
CA GLY A 104 -2.60 -7.85 0.36
C GLY A 104 -1.69 -6.65 0.09
N VAL A 105 -0.40 -6.89 -0.14
CA VAL A 105 0.56 -5.84 -0.53
C VAL A 105 0.14 -5.18 -1.84
N LYS A 106 -0.32 -5.94 -2.85
CA LYS A 106 -0.84 -5.35 -4.09
C LYS A 106 -2.05 -4.45 -3.84
N ARG A 107 -3.02 -4.86 -3.00
CA ARG A 107 -4.15 -4.00 -2.59
C ARG A 107 -3.66 -2.71 -1.92
N LEU A 108 -2.67 -2.84 -1.04
CA LEU A 108 -2.09 -1.71 -0.32
C LEU A 108 -1.39 -0.72 -1.26
N ARG A 109 -0.63 -1.23 -2.24
CA ARG A 109 0.00 -0.39 -3.28
C ARG A 109 -1.05 0.31 -4.13
N MET A 110 -2.09 -0.40 -4.59
CA MET A 110 -3.16 0.20 -5.38
C MET A 110 -3.96 1.26 -4.63
N LEU A 111 -4.16 1.09 -3.32
CA LEU A 111 -4.77 2.13 -2.48
C LEU A 111 -4.04 3.46 -2.62
N PHE A 112 -2.70 3.46 -2.59
CA PHE A 112 -1.91 4.68 -2.78
C PHE A 112 -1.95 5.17 -4.22
N LEU A 113 -1.78 4.26 -5.19
CA LEU A 113 -1.69 4.60 -6.61
C LEU A 113 -2.99 5.18 -7.19
N MET A 114 -4.14 4.89 -6.59
CA MET A 114 -5.45 5.38 -7.04
C MET A 114 -6.04 6.53 -6.22
N SER A 115 -5.41 6.87 -5.09
CA SER A 115 -5.86 7.98 -4.23
C SER A 115 -5.30 9.34 -4.66
N HIS A 116 -4.53 9.40 -5.76
CA HIS A 116 -3.84 10.58 -6.29
C HIS A 116 -3.90 10.61 -7.82
#